data_AF-A0A2V6EZ74-F1
#
_entry.id   AF-A0A2V6EZ74-F1
#
_cell.length_a   1.000
_cell.length_b   1.000
_cell.length_c   1.000
_cell.angle_alpha   90.00
_cell.angle_beta   90.00
_cell.angle_gamma   90.00
#
_symmetry.space_group_name_H-M   'P 1'
#
loop_
_entity.id
_entity.type
_entity.pdbx_description
1 polymer ?
#
loop_
_entity_poly.entity_id
_entity_poly.type
_entity_poly.pdbx_seq_one_letter_code
_entity_poly.pdbx_strand_id
1 'polypeptide(L)'
;MQRHLFFARFVSVMRFVYQSRSFTTIVVDAGHGGRDSGAYRRYGPPEKTVTLDVATRLSRKLRESQFNVVMTRTNDVFISLDTRVDIENSTPNSVFVSIHFNDSRRRGVKGFETYYRSPYAAELAQNIQNRLCSIKGAVNRGVHTADYRVVRKAIYPAVLVECGYLSNRSEGHEARNGDYRELLADRIAQAIVEQRHGPGVYRTSATTTVSNQESQPQPQAPPPPRRQRKPVLAPPGEGPGLAPPTLSGH
;
A
#
# COMPACT_ATOMS: atom_id res chain seq x y z
N MET A 1 -13.56 -48.72 14.82
CA MET A 1 -13.33 -47.68 13.78
C MET A 1 -13.15 -46.25 14.30
N GLN A 2 -13.62 -45.85 15.49
CA GLN A 2 -13.50 -44.46 15.97
C GLN A 2 -12.09 -44.01 16.41
N ARG A 3 -11.22 -44.92 16.88
CA ARG A 3 -9.87 -44.56 17.37
C ARG A 3 -8.89 -44.11 16.27
N HIS A 4 -8.99 -44.65 15.05
CA HIS A 4 -8.16 -44.21 13.92
C HIS A 4 -8.61 -42.86 13.34
N LEU A 5 -9.90 -42.54 13.41
CA LEU A 5 -10.44 -41.27 12.93
C LEU A 5 -10.01 -40.07 13.80
N PHE A 6 -9.85 -40.29 15.11
CA PHE A 6 -9.33 -39.27 16.05
C PHE A 6 -7.83 -39.00 15.84
N PHE A 7 -7.02 -40.05 15.63
CA PHE A 7 -5.58 -39.89 15.40
C PHE A 7 -5.28 -39.18 14.07
N ALA A 8 -5.99 -39.53 12.99
CA ALA A 8 -5.86 -38.85 11.70
C ALA A 8 -6.28 -37.38 11.75
N ARG A 9 -7.35 -37.03 12.50
CA ARG A 9 -7.74 -35.63 12.73
C ARG A 9 -6.71 -34.87 13.57
N PHE A 10 -6.11 -35.51 14.58
CA PHE A 10 -5.09 -34.87 15.42
C PHE A 10 -3.79 -34.58 14.67
N VAL A 11 -3.32 -35.52 13.83
CA VAL A 11 -2.15 -35.32 12.95
C VAL A 11 -2.45 -34.25 11.88
N SER A 12 -3.65 -34.23 11.31
CA SER A 12 -4.07 -33.21 10.34
C SER A 12 -4.16 -31.81 10.94
N VAL A 13 -4.62 -31.66 12.19
CA VAL A 13 -4.68 -30.38 12.92
C VAL A 13 -3.27 -29.91 13.33
N MET A 14 -2.40 -30.80 13.80
CA MET A 14 -0.99 -30.44 14.05
C MET A 14 -0.28 -30.00 12.77
N ARG A 15 -0.49 -30.69 11.64
CA ARG A 15 0.08 -30.28 10.35
C ARG A 15 -0.49 -28.94 9.86
N PHE A 16 -1.78 -28.68 10.10
CA PHE A 16 -2.44 -27.39 9.82
C PHE A 16 -1.82 -26.23 10.62
N VAL A 17 -1.66 -26.39 11.94
CA VAL A 17 -1.05 -25.37 12.83
C VAL A 17 0.45 -25.20 12.56
N TYR A 18 1.17 -26.29 12.29
CA TYR A 18 2.60 -26.21 11.96
C TYR A 18 2.83 -25.45 10.66
N GLN A 19 1.99 -25.64 9.64
CA GLN A 19 2.22 -25.04 8.33
C GLN A 19 1.80 -23.56 8.26
N SER A 20 0.81 -23.13 9.06
CA SER A 20 0.40 -21.72 9.12
C SER A 20 1.37 -20.82 9.92
N ARG A 21 2.31 -21.39 10.68
CA ARG A 21 3.21 -20.64 11.59
C ARG A 21 4.70 -20.98 11.45
N SER A 22 5.12 -21.76 10.47
CA SER A 22 6.54 -22.21 10.34
C SER A 22 7.34 -21.61 9.19
N PHE A 23 6.79 -20.62 8.48
CA PHE A 23 7.47 -19.97 7.35
C PHE A 23 8.68 -19.12 7.78
N THR A 24 9.66 -19.02 6.90
CA THR A 24 10.85 -18.17 7.06
C THR A 24 11.01 -17.14 5.95
N THR A 25 10.25 -17.28 4.87
CA THR A 25 10.28 -16.40 3.71
C THR A 25 8.91 -15.79 3.46
N ILE A 26 8.87 -14.51 3.07
CA ILE A 26 7.65 -13.84 2.60
C ILE A 26 7.84 -13.49 1.15
N VAL A 27 6.93 -13.93 0.29
CA VAL A 27 6.82 -13.45 -1.09
C VAL A 27 5.84 -12.28 -1.08
N VAL A 28 6.35 -11.07 -1.28
CA VAL A 28 5.54 -9.85 -1.32
C VAL A 28 5.26 -9.49 -2.77
N ASP A 29 3.99 -9.53 -3.14
CA ASP A 29 3.55 -9.24 -4.48
C ASP A 29 2.94 -7.84 -4.57
N ALA A 30 3.54 -6.98 -5.41
CA ALA A 30 2.98 -5.68 -5.72
C ALA A 30 2.07 -5.83 -6.95
N GLY A 31 0.76 -5.76 -6.75
CA GLY A 31 -0.24 -5.89 -7.82
C GLY A 31 0.04 -5.01 -9.04
N HIS A 32 -0.41 -5.44 -10.22
CA HIS A 32 -0.27 -4.68 -11.48
C HIS A 32 1.19 -4.34 -11.86
N GLY A 33 1.41 -3.28 -12.66
CA GLY A 33 2.73 -2.77 -13.04
C GLY A 33 2.92 -2.61 -14.54
N GLY A 34 3.81 -1.69 -14.93
CA GLY A 34 4.10 -1.36 -16.32
C GLY A 34 2.84 -0.93 -17.08
N ARG A 35 2.48 -1.71 -18.11
CA ARG A 35 1.30 -1.49 -18.95
C ARG A 35 -0.04 -1.69 -18.24
N ASP A 36 -0.04 -2.38 -17.11
CA ASP A 36 -1.23 -2.58 -16.29
C ASP A 36 -1.24 -1.55 -15.15
N SER A 37 -2.13 -0.56 -15.24
CA SER A 37 -2.27 0.46 -14.21
C SER A 37 -3.00 -0.02 -12.96
N GLY A 38 -3.73 -1.13 -13.06
CA GLY A 38 -4.83 -1.45 -12.17
C GLY A 38 -5.90 -0.35 -12.17
N ALA A 39 -6.62 -0.24 -11.06
CA ALA A 39 -7.59 0.83 -10.86
C ALA A 39 -6.95 2.22 -10.95
N TYR A 40 -7.51 3.06 -11.81
CA TYR A 40 -7.13 4.46 -11.96
C TYR A 40 -8.38 5.33 -12.00
N ARG A 41 -8.49 6.24 -11.02
CA ARG A 41 -9.70 7.04 -10.78
C ARG A 41 -9.32 8.46 -10.40
N ARG A 42 -10.25 9.40 -10.58
CA ARG A 42 -10.08 10.84 -10.27
C ARG A 42 -9.45 11.09 -8.90
N TYR A 43 -9.85 10.31 -7.90
CA TYR A 43 -9.43 10.51 -6.51
C TYR A 43 -8.37 9.53 -6.03
N GLY A 44 -7.89 8.59 -6.84
CA GLY A 44 -6.79 7.69 -6.47
C GLY A 44 -5.57 7.91 -7.36
N PRO A 45 -4.35 7.59 -6.90
CA PRO A 45 -3.24 7.36 -7.81
C PRO A 45 -3.50 6.08 -8.65
N PRO A 46 -2.71 5.81 -9.71
CA PRO A 46 -2.73 4.48 -10.32
C PRO A 46 -2.43 3.41 -9.28
N GLU A 47 -3.24 2.35 -9.24
CA GLU A 47 -3.10 1.26 -8.28
C GLU A 47 -1.69 0.67 -8.29
N LYS A 48 -1.10 0.46 -9.47
CA LYS A 48 0.28 -0.04 -9.63
C LYS A 48 1.32 0.75 -8.83
N THR A 49 1.11 2.05 -8.62
CA THR A 49 2.05 2.93 -7.92
C THR A 49 1.94 2.71 -6.41
N VAL A 50 0.73 2.68 -5.88
CA VAL A 50 0.51 2.54 -4.44
C VAL A 50 0.70 1.12 -3.93
N THR A 51 0.39 0.13 -4.76
CA THR A 51 0.72 -1.27 -4.47
C THR A 51 2.22 -1.49 -4.39
N LEU A 52 3.02 -0.91 -5.30
CA LEU A 52 4.48 -0.97 -5.23
C LEU A 52 5.03 -0.28 -3.97
N ASP A 53 4.52 0.90 -3.63
CA ASP A 53 4.98 1.66 -2.47
C ASP A 53 4.66 0.92 -1.16
N VAL A 54 3.43 0.42 -0.98
CA VAL A 54 3.05 -0.38 0.20
C VAL A 54 3.87 -1.68 0.26
N ALA A 55 4.02 -2.40 -0.86
CA ALA A 55 4.82 -3.62 -0.92
C ALA A 55 6.29 -3.38 -0.55
N THR A 56 6.87 -2.25 -0.98
CA THR A 56 8.25 -1.88 -0.67
C THR A 56 8.41 -1.59 0.83
N ARG A 57 7.48 -0.85 1.43
CA ARG A 57 7.47 -0.59 2.89
C ARG A 57 7.29 -1.86 3.70
N LEU A 58 6.38 -2.73 3.25
CA LEU A 58 6.14 -4.04 3.86
C LEU A 58 7.41 -4.90 3.80
N SER A 59 8.06 -4.96 2.64
CA SER A 59 9.32 -5.69 2.45
C SER A 59 10.41 -5.23 3.42
N ARG A 60 10.58 -3.91 3.59
CA ARG A 60 11.52 -3.35 4.56
C ARG A 60 11.21 -3.81 5.99
N LYS A 61 9.97 -3.65 6.45
CA LYS A 61 9.54 -4.02 7.82
C LYS A 61 9.70 -5.51 8.11
N LEU A 62 9.41 -6.36 7.12
CA LEU A 62 9.56 -7.81 7.25
C LEU A 62 11.04 -8.21 7.32
N ARG A 63 11.92 -7.57 6.53
CA ARG A 63 13.37 -7.78 6.62
C ARG A 63 13.93 -7.33 7.97
N GLU A 64 13.49 -6.18 8.48
CA GLU A 64 13.83 -5.70 9.84
C GLU A 64 13.37 -6.68 10.92
N SER A 65 12.29 -7.42 10.66
CA SER A 65 11.79 -8.51 11.51
C SER A 65 12.43 -9.87 11.22
N GLN A 66 13.59 -9.89 10.55
CA GLN A 66 14.41 -11.08 10.26
C GLN A 66 13.77 -12.12 9.33
N PHE A 67 12.79 -11.73 8.49
CA PHE A 67 12.33 -12.58 7.40
C PHE A 67 13.20 -12.45 6.16
N ASN A 68 13.33 -13.56 5.42
CA ASN A 68 13.71 -13.48 4.01
C ASN A 68 12.54 -12.89 3.22
N VAL A 69 12.80 -11.94 2.32
CA VAL A 69 11.74 -11.34 1.51
C VAL A 69 12.09 -11.33 0.03
N VAL A 70 11.24 -11.97 -0.75
CA VAL A 70 11.24 -11.97 -2.22
C VAL A 70 10.12 -11.05 -2.68
N MET A 71 10.41 -10.09 -3.55
CA MET A 71 9.38 -9.26 -4.18
C MET A 71 9.15 -9.71 -5.62
N THR A 72 7.89 -9.78 -6.06
CA THR A 72 7.58 -10.12 -7.47
C THR A 72 8.04 -9.04 -8.45
N ARG A 73 8.06 -7.78 -8.00
CA ARG A 73 8.67 -6.63 -8.69
C ARG A 73 9.14 -5.58 -7.70
N THR A 74 10.20 -4.86 -8.05
CA THR A 74 10.77 -3.74 -7.26
C THR A 74 10.72 -2.40 -8.00
N ASN A 75 10.21 -2.39 -9.23
CA ASN A 75 10.02 -1.21 -10.06
C ASN A 75 8.70 -1.33 -10.87
N ASP A 76 8.42 -0.33 -11.70
CA ASP A 76 7.19 -0.26 -12.50
C ASP A 76 7.27 -1.12 -13.77
N VAL A 77 7.26 -2.45 -13.58
CA VAL A 77 7.26 -3.44 -14.67
C VAL A 77 6.02 -4.32 -14.60
N PHE A 78 5.55 -4.76 -15.76
CA PHE A 78 4.44 -5.71 -15.84
C PHE A 78 4.96 -7.13 -15.57
N ILE A 79 4.41 -7.77 -14.54
CA ILE A 79 4.61 -9.20 -14.26
C ILE A 79 3.28 -9.92 -14.44
N SER A 80 3.26 -10.95 -15.29
CA SER A 80 2.06 -11.74 -15.57
C SER A 80 1.60 -12.50 -14.32
N LEU A 81 0.31 -12.86 -14.24
CA LEU A 81 -0.21 -13.64 -13.11
C LEU A 81 0.49 -14.99 -12.96
N ASP A 82 0.82 -15.66 -14.07
CA ASP A 82 1.52 -16.95 -14.03
C ASP A 82 2.96 -16.80 -13.57
N THR A 83 3.66 -15.74 -13.98
CA THR A 83 5.01 -15.45 -13.47
C THR A 83 4.99 -15.17 -11.96
N ARG A 84 3.95 -14.52 -11.42
CA ARG A 84 3.81 -14.32 -9.96
C ARG A 84 3.63 -15.66 -9.23
N VAL A 85 2.82 -16.55 -9.80
CA VAL A 85 2.61 -17.92 -9.31
C VAL A 85 3.90 -18.74 -9.38
N ASP A 86 4.70 -18.58 -10.43
CA ASP A 86 5.97 -19.29 -10.54
C ASP A 86 6.95 -18.83 -9.45
N ILE A 87 7.04 -17.51 -9.20
CA ILE A 87 7.89 -16.94 -8.13
C ILE A 87 7.45 -17.45 -6.75
N GLU A 88 6.15 -17.44 -6.44
CA GLU A 88 5.68 -17.90 -5.12
C GLU A 88 5.95 -19.40 -4.94
N ASN A 89 5.69 -20.22 -5.96
CA ASN A 89 5.80 -21.67 -5.88
C ASN A 89 7.25 -22.16 -5.93
N SER A 90 8.17 -21.39 -6.52
CA SER A 90 9.61 -21.66 -6.46
C SER A 90 10.26 -21.25 -5.13
N THR A 91 9.51 -20.62 -4.22
CA THR A 91 10.04 -20.11 -2.95
C THR A 91 9.58 -21.00 -1.79
N PRO A 92 10.41 -21.97 -1.34
CA PRO A 92 10.01 -22.91 -0.30
C PRO A 92 9.89 -22.24 1.07
N ASN A 93 9.07 -22.86 1.92
CA ASN A 93 8.82 -22.43 3.29
C ASN A 93 8.38 -20.95 3.40
N SER A 94 7.53 -20.54 2.45
CA SER A 94 7.07 -19.16 2.32
C SER A 94 5.60 -18.97 2.69
N VAL A 95 5.22 -17.71 2.84
CA VAL A 95 3.84 -17.26 2.62
C VAL A 95 3.83 -16.17 1.56
N PHE A 96 2.77 -16.13 0.76
CA PHE A 96 2.58 -15.13 -0.30
C PHE A 96 1.56 -14.08 0.12
N VAL A 97 1.91 -12.80 -0.07
CA VAL A 97 1.07 -11.65 0.29
C VAL A 97 1.03 -10.70 -0.90
N SER A 98 -0.10 -10.68 -1.60
CA SER A 98 -0.36 -9.74 -2.70
C SER A 98 -1.07 -8.49 -2.21
N ILE A 99 -0.56 -7.33 -2.61
CA ILE A 99 -1.06 -6.02 -2.22
C ILE A 99 -1.79 -5.39 -3.40
N HIS A 100 -3.05 -5.03 -3.16
CA HIS A 100 -3.97 -4.42 -4.13
C HIS A 100 -4.76 -3.27 -3.49
N PHE A 101 -5.43 -2.49 -4.34
CA PHE A 101 -6.49 -1.58 -3.90
C PHE A 101 -7.71 -1.74 -4.81
N ASN A 102 -8.88 -1.85 -4.17
CA ASN A 102 -10.11 -2.21 -4.83
C ASN A 102 -10.69 -1.02 -5.64
N ASP A 103 -11.68 -1.32 -6.47
CA ASP A 103 -12.44 -0.33 -7.21
C ASP A 103 -13.92 -0.72 -7.32
N SER A 104 -14.80 0.28 -7.27
CA SER A 104 -16.23 0.09 -7.48
C SER A 104 -16.85 1.22 -8.28
N ARG A 105 -17.86 0.88 -9.09
CA ARG A 105 -18.76 1.86 -9.71
C ARG A 105 -19.54 2.66 -8.66
N ARG A 106 -19.84 2.03 -7.51
CA ARG A 106 -20.52 2.69 -6.38
C ARG A 106 -19.48 3.42 -5.53
N ARG A 107 -19.34 4.74 -5.74
CA ARG A 107 -18.29 5.57 -5.14
C ARG A 107 -18.36 5.70 -3.61
N GLY A 108 -19.45 5.27 -2.98
CA GLY A 108 -19.60 5.22 -1.52
C GLY A 108 -19.00 3.97 -0.87
N VAL A 109 -18.65 2.93 -1.65
CA VAL A 109 -18.03 1.72 -1.10
C VAL A 109 -16.62 2.07 -0.60
N LYS A 110 -16.29 1.59 0.60
CA LYS A 110 -14.99 1.74 1.25
C LYS A 110 -14.72 0.59 2.21
N GLY A 111 -13.47 0.38 2.58
CA GLY A 111 -13.02 -0.57 3.59
C GLY A 111 -12.10 -1.66 3.04
N PHE A 112 -11.52 -2.42 3.97
CA PHE A 112 -10.54 -3.45 3.67
C PHE A 112 -11.21 -4.80 3.42
N GLU A 113 -10.65 -5.56 2.49
CA GLU A 113 -11.00 -6.96 2.23
C GLU A 113 -9.71 -7.78 2.15
N THR A 114 -9.75 -9.02 2.62
CA THR A 114 -8.64 -9.96 2.46
C THR A 114 -9.15 -11.25 1.86
N TYR A 115 -8.47 -11.72 0.82
CA TYR A 115 -8.85 -12.89 0.03
C TYR A 115 -7.85 -14.01 0.21
N TYR A 116 -8.34 -15.24 0.23
CA TYR A 116 -7.54 -16.45 0.25
C TYR A 116 -8.23 -17.58 -0.52
N ARG A 117 -7.56 -18.70 -0.75
CA ARG A 117 -8.20 -19.91 -1.30
C ARG A 117 -7.99 -21.15 -0.46
N SER A 118 -6.75 -21.36 -0.04
CA SER A 118 -6.37 -22.50 0.78
C SER A 118 -6.75 -22.28 2.25
N PRO A 119 -7.33 -23.26 2.95
CA PRO A 119 -7.64 -23.13 4.37
C PRO A 119 -6.40 -22.86 5.23
N TYR A 120 -5.20 -23.24 4.77
CA TYR A 120 -3.94 -22.93 5.46
C TYR A 120 -3.63 -21.42 5.52
N ALA A 121 -4.24 -20.61 4.65
CA ALA A 121 -4.10 -19.15 4.63
C ALA A 121 -5.20 -18.42 5.39
N ALA A 122 -6.24 -19.10 5.87
CA ALA A 122 -7.42 -18.48 6.49
C ALA A 122 -7.05 -17.69 7.76
N GLU A 123 -6.20 -18.27 8.62
CA GLU A 123 -5.74 -17.61 9.85
C GLU A 123 -4.91 -16.35 9.53
N LEU A 124 -3.98 -16.45 8.59
CA LEU A 124 -3.17 -15.31 8.13
C LEU A 124 -4.04 -14.19 7.57
N ALA A 125 -5.00 -14.55 6.71
CA ALA A 125 -5.94 -13.61 6.12
C ALA A 125 -6.77 -12.88 7.19
N GLN A 126 -7.26 -13.61 8.20
CA GLN A 126 -8.00 -13.03 9.32
C GLN A 126 -7.12 -12.11 10.18
N ASN A 127 -5.88 -12.50 10.45
CA ASN A 127 -4.96 -11.69 11.24
C ASN A 127 -4.60 -10.38 10.52
N ILE A 128 -4.35 -10.43 9.21
CA ILE A 128 -4.13 -9.22 8.39
C ILE A 128 -5.36 -8.33 8.40
N GLN A 129 -6.55 -8.88 8.15
CA GLN A 129 -7.81 -8.13 8.16
C GLN A 129 -8.03 -7.43 9.51
N ASN A 130 -7.81 -8.15 10.63
CA ASN A 130 -7.98 -7.61 11.98
C ASN A 130 -7.01 -6.46 12.26
N ARG A 131 -5.74 -6.58 11.85
CA ARG A 131 -4.74 -5.52 12.03
C ARG A 131 -5.04 -4.30 11.16
N LEU A 132 -5.49 -4.48 9.92
CA LEU A 132 -5.92 -3.36 9.08
C LEU A 132 -7.15 -2.65 9.68
N CYS A 133 -8.11 -3.41 10.19
CA CYS A 133 -9.33 -2.85 10.79
C CYS A 133 -9.11 -2.18 12.16
N SER A 134 -7.92 -2.26 12.75
CA SER A 134 -7.58 -1.46 13.93
C SER A 134 -7.22 -0.02 13.60
N ILE A 135 -7.09 0.34 12.31
CA ILE A 135 -6.92 1.72 11.87
C ILE A 135 -8.22 2.50 12.17
N LYS A 136 -8.09 3.67 12.79
CA LYS A 136 -9.24 4.50 13.16
C LYS A 136 -10.08 4.83 11.93
N GLY A 137 -11.38 4.52 11.98
CA GLY A 137 -12.32 4.79 10.89
C GLY A 137 -12.35 3.75 9.78
N ALA A 138 -11.56 2.67 9.91
CA ALA A 138 -11.58 1.55 8.98
C ALA A 138 -12.97 0.89 8.92
N VAL A 139 -13.37 0.48 7.73
CA VAL A 139 -14.56 -0.36 7.52
C VAL A 139 -14.08 -1.78 7.25
N ASN A 140 -14.54 -2.71 8.08
CA ASN A 140 -14.27 -4.13 7.88
C ASN A 140 -15.26 -4.71 6.86
N ARG A 141 -14.78 -5.12 5.69
CA ARG A 141 -15.60 -5.79 4.67
C ARG A 141 -15.40 -7.30 4.63
N GLY A 142 -14.60 -7.83 5.56
CA GLY A 142 -14.46 -9.26 5.81
C GLY A 142 -13.32 -9.93 5.08
N VAL A 143 -13.18 -11.22 5.39
CA VAL A 143 -12.24 -12.14 4.75
C VAL A 143 -13.03 -13.09 3.87
N HIS A 144 -12.60 -13.27 2.63
CA HIS A 144 -13.36 -14.00 1.61
C HIS A 144 -12.52 -15.09 0.96
N THR A 145 -13.19 -16.15 0.51
CA THR A 145 -12.57 -17.06 -0.45
C THR A 145 -12.76 -16.54 -1.87
N ALA A 146 -11.74 -16.62 -2.71
CA ALA A 146 -11.83 -16.24 -4.12
C ALA A 146 -10.92 -17.09 -5.01
N ASP A 147 -11.28 -17.19 -6.29
CA ASP A 147 -10.53 -17.96 -7.30
C ASP A 147 -9.49 -17.11 -8.07
N TYR A 148 -9.02 -16.01 -7.47
CA TYR A 148 -7.94 -15.19 -8.04
C TYR A 148 -6.70 -16.06 -8.32
N ARG A 149 -6.09 -15.86 -9.49
CA ARG A 149 -5.06 -16.75 -10.03
C ARG A 149 -3.93 -17.01 -9.02
N VAL A 150 -3.42 -15.96 -8.39
CA VAL A 150 -2.30 -16.02 -7.44
C VAL A 150 -2.64 -16.84 -6.19
N VAL A 151 -3.76 -16.57 -5.51
CA VAL A 151 -4.13 -17.36 -4.32
C VAL A 151 -4.62 -18.77 -4.63
N ARG A 152 -5.16 -19.00 -5.84
CA ARG A 152 -5.70 -20.30 -6.24
C ARG A 152 -4.65 -21.31 -6.69
N LYS A 153 -3.52 -20.84 -7.23
CA LYS A 153 -2.44 -21.69 -7.76
C LYS A 153 -1.26 -21.82 -6.80
N ALA A 154 -1.31 -21.15 -5.66
CA ALA A 154 -0.28 -21.22 -4.63
C ALA A 154 -0.20 -22.61 -3.98
N ILE A 155 1.03 -23.11 -3.86
CA ILE A 155 1.39 -24.32 -3.11
C ILE A 155 1.55 -24.01 -1.61
N TYR A 156 2.05 -22.81 -1.30
CA TYR A 156 2.21 -22.27 0.05
C TYR A 156 1.03 -21.36 0.43
N PRO A 157 0.82 -21.03 1.72
CA PRO A 157 -0.28 -20.13 2.10
C PRO A 157 -0.17 -18.77 1.40
N ALA A 158 -1.26 -18.37 0.73
CA ALA A 158 -1.32 -17.15 -0.08
C ALA A 158 -2.56 -16.32 0.24
N VAL A 159 -2.35 -15.01 0.36
CA VAL A 159 -3.40 -14.02 0.59
C VAL A 159 -3.29 -12.86 -0.41
N LEU A 160 -4.43 -12.27 -0.76
CA LEU A 160 -4.54 -11.02 -1.51
C LEU A 160 -5.25 -9.99 -0.64
N VAL A 161 -4.63 -8.84 -0.43
CA VAL A 161 -5.09 -7.79 0.47
C VAL A 161 -5.56 -6.60 -0.35
N GLU A 162 -6.83 -6.23 -0.20
CA GLU A 162 -7.39 -5.01 -0.77
C GLU A 162 -7.32 -3.88 0.27
N CYS A 163 -6.37 -2.97 0.09
CA CYS A 163 -6.04 -1.90 1.03
C CYS A 163 -7.01 -0.70 0.99
N GLY A 164 -8.27 -0.91 0.62
CA GLY A 164 -9.30 0.13 0.44
C GLY A 164 -9.66 0.35 -1.02
N TYR A 165 -10.62 1.24 -1.28
CA TYR A 165 -11.20 1.47 -2.61
C TYR A 165 -10.71 2.78 -3.22
N LEU A 166 -9.93 2.74 -4.32
CA LEU A 166 -9.46 3.94 -5.03
C LEU A 166 -10.59 4.75 -5.69
N SER A 167 -11.74 4.11 -5.92
CA SER A 167 -12.97 4.79 -6.33
C SER A 167 -13.59 5.67 -5.25
N ASN A 168 -13.34 5.36 -3.97
CA ASN A 168 -13.87 6.12 -2.87
C ASN A 168 -13.11 7.45 -2.73
N ARG A 169 -13.82 8.55 -2.50
CA ARG A 169 -13.17 9.86 -2.37
C ARG A 169 -12.21 9.90 -1.18
N SER A 170 -12.59 9.37 -0.01
CA SER A 170 -11.72 9.42 1.19
C SER A 170 -10.52 8.50 1.02
N GLU A 171 -10.75 7.22 0.74
CA GLU A 171 -9.67 6.22 0.66
C GLU A 171 -8.75 6.48 -0.52
N GLY A 172 -9.25 7.00 -1.64
CA GLY A 172 -8.39 7.44 -2.75
C GLY A 172 -7.44 8.58 -2.36
N HIS A 173 -7.88 9.55 -1.54
CA HIS A 173 -7.01 10.61 -1.02
C HIS A 173 -6.02 10.06 0.01
N GLU A 174 -6.47 9.20 0.92
CA GLU A 174 -5.62 8.51 1.90
C GLU A 174 -4.53 7.68 1.20
N ALA A 175 -4.87 6.98 0.12
CA ALA A 175 -3.91 6.22 -0.68
C ALA A 175 -2.80 7.09 -1.30
N ARG A 176 -3.00 8.41 -1.46
CA ARG A 176 -1.91 9.34 -1.87
C ARG A 176 -0.98 9.73 -0.72
N ASN A 177 -1.41 9.60 0.52
CA ASN A 177 -0.61 9.93 1.68
C ASN A 177 0.44 8.82 1.96
N GLY A 178 1.71 9.20 2.03
CA GLY A 178 2.81 8.28 2.35
C GLY A 178 2.70 7.68 3.75
N ASP A 179 2.24 8.44 4.73
CA ASP A 179 2.08 7.98 6.12
C ASP A 179 0.97 6.94 6.24
N TYR A 180 -0.09 7.09 5.44
CA TYR A 180 -1.15 6.09 5.38
C TYR A 180 -0.63 4.78 4.76
N ARG A 181 0.17 4.85 3.70
CA ARG A 181 0.81 3.65 3.09
C ARG A 181 1.82 3.00 4.03
N GLU A 182 2.54 3.79 4.83
CA GLU A 182 3.39 3.29 5.92
C GLU A 182 2.56 2.57 6.99
N LEU A 183 1.43 3.14 7.40
CA LEU A 183 0.52 2.54 8.36
C LEU A 183 -0.09 1.23 7.85
N LEU A 184 -0.50 1.16 6.58
CA LEU A 184 -0.98 -0.07 5.95
C LEU A 184 0.10 -1.18 6.01
N ALA A 185 1.31 -0.85 5.57
CA ALA A 185 2.44 -1.77 5.62
C ALA A 185 2.77 -2.20 7.06
N ASP A 186 2.66 -1.30 8.04
CA ASP A 186 2.88 -1.59 9.46
C ASP A 186 1.88 -2.61 10.00
N ARG A 187 0.59 -2.46 9.69
CA ARG A 187 -0.45 -3.39 10.14
C ARG A 187 -0.35 -4.76 9.49
N ILE A 188 0.02 -4.81 8.21
CA ILE A 188 0.25 -6.08 7.50
C ILE A 188 1.49 -6.78 8.06
N ALA A 189 2.60 -6.04 8.26
CA ALA A 189 3.82 -6.58 8.86
C ALA A 189 3.56 -7.10 10.28
N GLN A 190 2.84 -6.35 11.10
CA GLN A 190 2.45 -6.77 12.45
C GLN A 190 1.72 -8.12 12.44
N ALA A 191 0.73 -8.28 11.55
CA ALA A 191 -0.02 -9.54 11.45
C ALA A 191 0.88 -10.73 11.09
N ILE A 192 1.77 -10.56 10.11
CA ILE A 192 2.67 -11.61 9.63
C ILE A 192 3.70 -11.99 10.70
N VAL A 193 4.30 -10.99 11.35
CA VAL A 193 5.30 -11.19 12.39
C VAL A 193 4.70 -11.90 13.59
N GLU A 194 3.52 -11.48 14.04
CA GLU A 194 2.85 -12.11 15.18
C GLU A 194 2.29 -13.50 14.85
N GLN A 195 1.87 -13.75 13.60
CA GLN A 195 1.52 -15.10 13.13
C GLN A 195 2.70 -16.06 13.32
N ARG A 196 3.92 -15.62 13.00
CA ARG A 196 5.13 -16.46 13.08
C ARG A 196 5.68 -16.58 14.49
N HIS A 197 5.79 -15.45 15.20
CA HIS A 197 6.59 -15.33 16.42
C HIS A 197 5.74 -15.15 17.69
N GLY A 198 4.42 -15.04 17.57
CA GLY A 198 3.49 -14.81 18.67
C GLY A 198 3.09 -13.34 18.86
N PRO A 199 2.01 -13.06 19.62
CA PRO A 199 1.49 -11.72 19.78
C PRO A 199 2.47 -10.78 20.51
N GLY A 200 2.46 -9.48 20.14
CA GLY A 200 3.23 -8.45 20.85
C GLY A 200 4.73 -8.39 20.55
N VAL A 201 5.22 -9.27 19.67
CA VAL A 201 6.63 -9.32 19.27
C VAL A 201 6.99 -8.31 18.18
N TYR A 202 6.01 -7.84 17.41
CA TYR A 202 6.24 -6.83 16.38
C TYR A 202 6.63 -5.50 17.03
N ARG A 203 7.75 -4.93 16.58
CA ARG A 203 8.23 -3.62 16.98
C ARG A 203 8.14 -2.72 15.76
N THR A 204 7.29 -1.69 15.83
CA THR A 204 7.24 -0.66 14.79
C THR A 204 8.64 -0.07 14.65
N SER A 205 9.17 -0.05 13.42
CA SER A 205 10.42 0.63 13.12
C SER A 205 10.30 2.06 13.63
N ALA A 206 11.19 2.49 14.53
CA ALA A 206 11.22 3.84 15.03
C ALA A 206 11.49 4.80 13.87
N THR A 207 10.42 5.30 13.23
CA THR A 207 10.49 6.63 12.65
C THR A 207 10.52 7.54 13.86
N THR A 208 11.68 8.12 14.14
CA THR A 208 11.94 9.11 15.19
C THR A 208 10.66 9.85 15.56
N THR A 209 10.13 9.54 16.74
CA THR A 209 9.31 10.48 17.49
C THR A 209 10.19 11.72 17.61
N VAL A 210 9.93 12.74 16.79
CA VAL A 210 10.43 14.07 17.09
C VAL A 210 9.78 14.43 18.41
N SER A 211 10.57 14.30 19.47
CA SER A 211 10.30 14.92 20.74
C SER A 211 9.93 16.38 20.44
N ASN A 212 8.73 16.78 20.86
CA ASN A 212 8.41 18.18 21.06
C ASN A 212 9.42 18.73 22.08
N GLN A 213 10.55 19.22 21.59
CA GLN A 213 11.23 20.33 22.22
C GLN A 213 10.93 21.56 21.37
N GLU A 214 10.07 22.39 21.96
CA GLU A 214 9.77 23.74 21.51
C GLU A 214 11.08 24.50 21.38
N SER A 215 11.59 24.59 20.16
CA SER A 215 12.75 25.40 19.85
C SER A 215 12.26 26.84 19.78
N GLN A 216 12.67 27.65 20.76
CA GLN A 216 12.49 29.09 20.70
C GLN A 216 12.93 29.63 19.33
N PRO A 217 12.17 30.54 18.69
CA PRO A 217 12.55 31.08 17.41
C PRO A 217 13.84 31.88 17.54
N GLN A 218 14.89 31.47 16.81
CA GLN A 218 16.06 32.30 16.59
C GLN A 218 15.67 33.61 15.87
N PRO A 219 16.29 34.75 16.18
CA PRO A 219 16.03 36.01 15.49
C PRO A 219 16.37 35.87 14.00
N GLN A 220 15.40 36.15 13.13
CA GLN A 220 15.65 36.22 11.69
C GLN A 220 16.62 37.37 11.39
N ALA A 221 17.65 37.09 10.59
CA ALA A 221 18.53 38.12 10.05
C ALA A 221 17.70 39.12 9.22
N PRO A 222 18.03 40.43 9.26
CA PRO A 222 17.28 41.44 8.52
C PRO A 222 17.36 41.18 7.01
N PRO A 223 16.30 41.52 6.25
CA PRO A 223 16.30 41.33 4.81
C PRO A 223 17.40 42.18 4.14
N PRO A 224 17.96 41.72 3.01
CA PRO A 224 18.97 42.48 2.28
C PRO A 224 18.40 43.82 1.79
N PRO A 225 19.24 44.87 1.71
CA PRO A 225 18.79 46.20 1.32
C PRO A 225 18.20 46.20 -0.09
N ARG A 226 17.06 46.86 -0.21
CA ARG A 226 16.31 47.02 -1.46
C ARG A 226 17.20 47.72 -2.50
N ARG A 227 17.52 47.05 -3.61
CA ARG A 227 18.18 47.68 -4.76
C ARG A 227 17.36 48.89 -5.20
N GLN A 228 17.95 50.08 -5.09
CA GLN A 228 17.35 51.30 -5.65
C GLN A 228 17.22 51.12 -7.16
N ARG A 229 16.01 51.24 -7.68
CA ARG A 229 15.77 51.37 -9.12
C ARG A 229 16.30 52.75 -9.53
N LYS A 230 17.23 52.79 -10.48
CA LYS A 230 17.63 54.03 -11.15
C LYS A 230 16.38 54.69 -11.77
N PRO A 231 16.27 56.02 -11.75
CA PRO A 231 15.16 56.71 -12.40
C PRO A 231 15.19 56.45 -13.90
N VAL A 232 14.05 56.07 -14.46
CA VAL A 232 13.82 56.03 -15.91
C VAL A 232 13.65 57.48 -16.37
N LEU A 233 14.49 57.91 -17.31
CA LEU A 233 14.38 59.20 -17.96
C LEU A 233 13.13 59.18 -18.87
N ALA A 234 12.22 60.15 -18.69
CA ALA A 234 11.05 60.31 -19.55
C ALA A 234 11.47 60.87 -20.93
N PRO A 235 10.94 60.36 -22.06
CA PRO A 235 11.04 61.05 -23.34
C PRO A 235 10.10 62.27 -23.39
N PRO A 236 10.47 63.33 -24.15
CA PRO A 236 9.72 64.59 -24.19
C PRO A 236 8.40 64.43 -24.94
N GLY A 237 7.41 65.21 -24.51
CA GLY A 237 6.07 65.22 -25.10
C GLY A 237 5.99 65.89 -26.46
N GLU A 238 5.21 65.31 -27.35
CA GLU A 238 4.68 65.96 -28.55
C GLU A 238 3.22 66.36 -28.31
N GLY A 239 2.89 67.58 -28.76
CA GLY A 239 1.63 68.26 -28.53
C GLY A 239 0.43 67.70 -29.32
N PRO A 240 -0.73 68.37 -29.23
CA PRO A 240 -2.02 67.79 -29.61
C PRO A 240 -2.27 67.91 -31.13
N GLY A 241 -2.76 66.84 -31.74
CA GLY A 241 -3.12 66.82 -33.16
C GLY A 241 -4.17 65.77 -33.51
N LEU A 242 -5.43 66.23 -33.58
CA LEU A 242 -6.50 65.85 -34.52
C LEU A 242 -6.92 64.37 -34.68
N ALA A 243 -8.19 64.12 -34.36
CA ALA A 243 -9.02 62.99 -34.82
C ALA A 243 -9.77 63.37 -36.13
N PRO A 244 -10.58 62.51 -36.79
CA PRO A 244 -10.54 61.06 -37.09
C PRO A 244 -10.65 60.85 -38.66
N PRO A 245 -11.08 59.71 -39.28
CA PRO A 245 -12.39 59.05 -39.12
C PRO A 245 -12.38 57.51 -39.09
N THR A 246 -13.53 56.99 -38.67
CA THR A 246 -14.03 55.60 -38.71
C THR A 246 -14.05 54.97 -40.10
N LEU A 247 -13.86 53.65 -40.19
CA LEU A 247 -14.45 52.81 -41.24
C LEU A 247 -14.64 51.35 -40.79
N SER A 248 -15.76 50.80 -41.22
CA SER A 248 -16.39 49.51 -40.95
C SER A 248 -15.87 48.34 -41.79
N GLY A 249 -16.05 47.11 -41.29
CA GLY A 249 -16.47 45.94 -42.06
C GLY A 249 -15.39 45.02 -42.65
N HIS A 250 -15.28 43.80 -42.13
CA HIS A 250 -15.82 42.56 -42.73
C HIS A 250 -15.65 41.37 -41.78
#